data_AF-A0A2D9DA31-F1
#
_entry.id   AF-A0A2D9DA31-F1
#
_cell.length_a   1.000
_cell.length_b   1.000
_cell.length_c   1.000
_cell.angle_alpha   90.00
_cell.angle_beta   90.00
_cell.angle_gamma   90.00
#
_symmetry.space_group_name_H-M   'P 1'
#
loop_
_entity.id
_entity.type
_entity.pdbx_description
1 polymer ?
#
loop_
_entity_poly.entity_id
_entity_poly.type
_entity_poly.pdbx_seq_one_letter_code
_entity_poly.pdbx_strand_id
1 'polypeptide(L)'
;YCCVFTYEVFLKLNLKNNKTTHLLTLVLASIILLIGIIYYNKIYTAITFISLAFLLIILFVYKKDFTQTFYFTYIIITATFFILVNGILTGGTLDIPPVWYNNNETLNIRIWTIPVEDFFYSMLLILSNIWVFEVFKSRKNT
;
A
#
# COMPACT_ATOMS: atom_id res chain seq x y z
N TYR A 1 3.74 9.36 -10.20
CA TYR A 1 2.85 10.13 -11.09
C TYR A 1 1.66 9.31 -11.55
N CYS A 2 1.83 8.22 -12.32
CA CYS A 2 0.71 7.44 -12.88
C CYS A 2 -0.31 6.98 -11.83
N CYS A 3 0.12 6.46 -10.67
CA CYS A 3 -0.80 6.01 -9.62
C CYS A 3 -1.70 7.13 -9.06
N VAL A 4 -1.13 8.33 -8.89
CA VAL A 4 -1.87 9.52 -8.41
C VAL A 4 -2.85 9.99 -9.49
N PHE A 5 -2.45 9.94 -10.76
CA PHE A 5 -3.33 10.25 -11.88
C PHE A 5 -4.51 9.27 -11.98
N THR A 6 -4.26 7.96 -11.88
CA THR A 6 -5.32 6.95 -11.87
C THR A 6 -6.29 7.15 -10.70
N TYR A 7 -5.76 7.47 -9.52
CA TYR A 7 -6.56 7.82 -8.36
C TYR A 7 -7.48 9.02 -8.63
N GLU A 8 -6.96 10.11 -9.22
CA GLU A 8 -7.77 11.29 -9.56
C GLU A 8 -8.88 10.98 -10.58
N VAL A 9 -8.59 10.12 -11.57
CA VAL A 9 -9.60 9.67 -12.54
C VAL A 9 -10.71 8.91 -11.82
N PHE A 10 -10.37 7.96 -10.95
CA PHE A 10 -11.37 7.21 -10.17
C PHE A 10 -12.15 8.09 -9.19
N LEU A 11 -11.50 9.10 -8.62
CA LEU A 11 -12.14 10.09 -7.78
C LEU A 11 -13.17 10.91 -8.57
N LYS A 12 -12.83 11.33 -9.79
CA LYS A 12 -13.73 12.10 -10.66
C LYS A 12 -14.91 11.28 -11.19
N LEU A 13 -14.70 9.99 -11.45
CA LEU A 13 -15.76 9.06 -11.86
C LEU A 13 -16.71 8.70 -10.71
N ASN A 14 -16.42 9.15 -9.48
CA ASN A 14 -17.23 8.93 -8.29
C ASN A 14 -17.61 7.44 -8.11
N LEU A 15 -16.65 6.54 -8.37
CA LEU A 15 -16.75 5.10 -8.13
C LEU A 15 -16.71 4.82 -6.61
N LYS A 16 -17.52 5.54 -5.83
CA LYS A 16 -17.67 5.38 -4.40
C LYS A 16 -18.28 4.01 -4.12
N ASN A 17 -17.63 3.26 -3.24
CA ASN A 17 -18.26 2.13 -2.58
C ASN A 17 -18.31 2.40 -1.06
N ASN A 18 -19.49 2.18 -0.50
CA ASN A 18 -19.97 2.20 0.90
C ASN A 18 -19.11 2.74 2.06
N LYS A 19 -19.80 3.29 3.08
CA LYS A 19 -19.29 3.89 4.33
C LYS A 19 -18.46 2.95 5.25
N THR A 20 -18.15 1.73 4.83
CA THR A 20 -17.54 0.66 5.64
C THR A 20 -16.01 0.64 5.65
N THR A 21 -15.33 1.73 5.27
CA THR A 21 -13.85 1.73 5.10
C THR A 21 -13.06 2.17 6.33
N HIS A 22 -13.63 2.96 7.23
CA HIS A 22 -12.88 3.46 8.40
C HIS A 22 -12.58 2.36 9.42
N LEU A 23 -13.57 1.53 9.77
CA LEU A 23 -13.36 0.39 10.67
C LEU A 23 -12.34 -0.60 10.09
N LEU A 24 -12.45 -0.88 8.79
CA LEU A 24 -11.51 -1.75 8.08
C LEU A 24 -10.08 -1.20 8.13
N THR A 25 -9.92 0.12 7.93
CA THR A 25 -8.61 0.78 8.02
C THR A 25 -7.99 0.64 9.41
N LEU A 26 -8.79 0.82 10.47
CA LEU A 26 -8.31 0.69 11.85
C LEU A 26 -7.91 -0.74 12.18
N VAL A 27 -8.75 -1.73 11.82
CA VAL A 27 -8.46 -3.15 12.03
C VAL A 27 -7.19 -3.55 11.29
N LEU A 28 -7.07 -3.16 10.02
CA LEU A 28 -5.90 -3.44 9.20
C LEU A 28 -4.63 -2.80 9.78
N ALA A 29 -4.70 -1.54 10.21
CA ALA A 29 -3.58 -0.86 10.86
C ALA A 29 -3.15 -1.56 12.15
N SER A 30 -4.10 -2.04 12.95
CA SER A 30 -3.83 -2.68 14.25
C SER A 30 -3.14 -4.03 14.07
N ILE A 31 -3.62 -4.85 13.12
CA ILE A 31 -3.02 -6.15 12.78
C ILE A 31 -1.60 -5.96 12.25
N ILE A 32 -1.43 -5.03 11.32
CA ILE A 32 -0.13 -4.73 10.72
C ILE A 32 0.88 -4.22 11.75
N LEU A 33 0.46 -3.33 12.65
CA LEU A 33 1.31 -2.83 13.73
C LEU A 33 1.78 -3.96 14.65
N LEU A 34 0.87 -4.85 15.02
CA LEU A 34 1.18 -6.00 15.86
C LEU A 34 2.19 -6.94 15.20
N ILE A 35 2.03 -7.22 13.90
CA ILE A 35 2.99 -8.02 13.13
C ILE A 35 4.36 -7.32 13.08
N GLY A 36 4.40 -6.01 12.79
CA GLY A 36 5.65 -5.25 12.74
C GLY A 36 6.42 -5.26 14.06
N ILE A 37 5.73 -5.22 15.20
CA ILE A 37 6.33 -5.27 16.53
C ILE A 37 6.83 -6.69 16.85
N ILE A 38 6.06 -7.74 16.56
CA ILE A 38 6.47 -9.12 16.81
C ILE A 38 7.71 -9.48 16.00
N TYR A 39 7.79 -9.02 14.76
CA TYR A 39 8.89 -9.30 13.84
C TYR A 39 9.90 -8.16 13.75
N TYR A 40 10.14 -7.43 14.84
CA TYR A 40 11.09 -6.29 14.88
C TYR A 40 12.52 -6.65 14.45
N ASN A 41 12.93 -7.91 14.64
CA ASN A 41 14.24 -8.42 14.21
C ASN A 41 14.42 -8.48 12.69
N LYS A 42 13.33 -8.46 11.92
CA LYS A 42 13.33 -8.44 10.46
C LYS A 42 13.13 -7.01 10.02
N ILE A 43 14.21 -6.30 9.67
CA ILE A 43 14.23 -4.86 9.48
C ILE A 43 13.24 -4.45 8.39
N TYR A 44 13.19 -5.19 7.28
CA TYR A 44 12.26 -4.88 6.19
C TYR A 44 10.80 -5.04 6.61
N THR A 45 10.45 -6.17 7.23
CA THR A 45 9.13 -6.41 7.83
C THR A 45 8.77 -5.30 8.82
N ALA A 46 9.65 -5.00 9.78
CA ALA A 46 9.40 -4.04 10.84
C ALA A 46 9.15 -2.63 10.30
N ILE A 47 10.04 -2.11 9.45
CA ILE A 47 9.95 -0.75 8.94
C ILE A 47 8.72 -0.58 8.05
N THR A 48 8.46 -1.54 7.14
CA THR A 48 7.33 -1.47 6.21
C THR A 48 5.99 -1.49 6.95
N PHE A 49 5.81 -2.46 7.85
CA PHE A 49 4.56 -2.62 8.58
C PHE A 49 4.33 -1.50 9.60
N ILE A 50 5.33 -1.10 10.39
CA ILE A 50 5.17 -0.01 11.38
C ILE A 50 4.86 1.31 10.68
N SER A 51 5.58 1.64 9.60
CA SER A 51 5.36 2.89 8.86
C SER A 51 3.98 2.94 8.23
N LEU A 52 3.52 1.82 7.65
CA LEU A 52 2.19 1.71 7.08
C LEU A 52 1.10 1.83 8.14
N ALA A 53 1.23 1.13 9.27
CA ALA A 53 0.28 1.23 10.37
C ALA A 53 0.13 2.68 10.86
N PHE A 54 1.25 3.37 11.05
CA PHE A 54 1.23 4.77 11.50
C PHE A 54 0.48 5.67 10.51
N LEU A 55 0.75 5.53 9.20
CA LEU A 55 0.07 6.30 8.17
C LEU A 55 -1.44 6.00 8.12
N LEU A 56 -1.85 4.75 8.28
CA LEU A 56 -3.26 4.35 8.31
C LEU A 56 -3.99 4.88 9.55
N ILE A 57 -3.33 4.90 10.71
CA ILE A 57 -3.89 5.49 11.94
C ILE A 57 -4.11 6.99 11.74
N ILE A 58 -3.14 7.70 11.16
CA ILE A 58 -3.30 9.13 10.81
C ILE A 58 -4.54 9.32 9.93
N LEU A 59 -4.67 8.56 8.85
CA LEU A 59 -5.82 8.69 7.94
C LEU A 59 -7.17 8.40 8.61
N PHE A 60 -7.19 7.43 9.53
CA PHE A 60 -8.36 7.14 10.35
C PHE A 60 -8.74 8.33 11.23
N VAL A 61 -7.78 8.93 11.95
CA VAL A 61 -8.00 10.08 12.83
C VAL A 61 -8.53 11.29 12.05
N TYR A 62 -7.95 11.59 10.89
CA TYR A 62 -8.34 12.74 10.07
C TYR A 62 -9.61 12.51 9.23
N LYS A 63 -10.27 11.34 9.35
CA LYS A 63 -11.50 10.95 8.64
C LYS A 63 -11.50 11.39 7.17
N LYS A 64 -10.42 11.11 6.45
CA LYS A 64 -10.26 11.59 5.07
C LYS A 64 -11.22 10.84 4.13
N ASP A 65 -12.08 11.60 3.46
CA ASP A 65 -13.11 11.07 2.54
C ASP A 65 -12.54 10.28 1.36
N PHE A 66 -11.28 10.52 0.98
CA PHE A 66 -10.68 9.85 -0.15
C PHE A 66 -10.22 8.40 0.11
N THR A 67 -10.26 7.96 1.37
CA THR A 67 -9.74 6.65 1.77
C THR A 67 -10.38 5.50 0.99
N GLN A 68 -11.66 5.63 0.62
CA GLN A 68 -12.39 4.65 -0.20
C GLN A 68 -11.81 4.53 -1.62
N THR A 69 -11.71 5.66 -2.30
CA THR A 69 -11.15 5.73 -3.67
C THR A 69 -9.71 5.25 -3.69
N PHE A 70 -8.94 5.53 -2.64
CA PHE A 70 -7.60 5.01 -2.49
C PHE A 70 -7.58 3.47 -2.48
N TYR A 71 -8.36 2.80 -1.63
CA TYR A 71 -8.37 1.33 -1.58
C TYR A 71 -8.77 0.70 -2.91
N PHE A 72 -9.77 1.27 -3.58
CA PHE A 72 -10.17 0.81 -4.91
C PHE A 72 -9.04 0.98 -5.93
N THR A 73 -8.41 2.15 -5.95
CA THR A 73 -7.25 2.42 -6.82
C THR A 73 -6.12 1.45 -6.54
N TYR A 74 -5.80 1.23 -5.26
CA TYR A 74 -4.74 0.35 -4.83
C TYR A 74 -5.00 -1.09 -5.26
N ILE A 75 -6.22 -1.61 -5.10
CA ILE A 75 -6.57 -2.97 -5.54
C ILE A 75 -6.38 -3.12 -7.05
N ILE A 76 -6.84 -2.17 -7.86
CA ILE A 76 -6.70 -2.23 -9.31
C ILE A 76 -5.24 -2.16 -9.75
N ILE A 77 -4.46 -1.22 -9.20
CA ILE A 77 -3.04 -1.09 -9.52
C ILE A 77 -2.29 -2.36 -9.10
N THR A 78 -2.61 -2.90 -7.93
CA THR A 78 -1.98 -4.10 -7.39
C THR A 78 -2.29 -5.32 -8.24
N ALA A 79 -3.57 -5.56 -8.54
CA ALA A 79 -4.03 -6.72 -9.29
C ALA A 79 -3.50 -6.73 -10.73
N THR A 80 -3.44 -5.57 -11.39
CA THR A 80 -3.08 -5.51 -12.81
C THR A 80 -1.59 -5.30 -13.03
N PHE A 81 -1.00 -4.26 -12.44
CA PHE A 81 0.36 -3.83 -12.80
C PHE A 81 1.40 -4.39 -11.85
N PHE A 82 1.17 -4.30 -10.56
CA PHE A 82 2.17 -4.67 -9.55
C PHE A 82 2.51 -6.16 -9.61
N ILE A 83 1.51 -7.05 -9.54
CA ILE A 83 1.74 -8.49 -9.54
C ILE A 83 2.43 -8.95 -10.83
N LEU A 84 1.98 -8.45 -11.99
CA LEU A 84 2.56 -8.82 -13.28
C LEU A 84 4.02 -8.36 -13.39
N VAL A 85 4.28 -7.07 -13.16
CA VAL A 85 5.61 -6.49 -13.34
C VAL A 85 6.58 -7.05 -12.32
N ASN A 86 6.21 -7.04 -11.03
CA ASN A 86 7.12 -7.53 -9.99
C ASN A 86 7.27 -9.04 -10.04
N GLY A 87 6.25 -9.79 -10.45
CA GLY A 87 6.37 -11.24 -10.65
C GLY A 87 7.39 -11.59 -11.73
N ILE A 88 7.33 -10.90 -12.88
CA ILE A 88 8.30 -11.06 -13.97
C ILE A 88 9.72 -10.69 -13.49
N LEU A 89 9.87 -9.53 -12.85
CA LEU A 89 11.18 -8.99 -12.44
C LEU A 89 11.87 -9.76 -11.30
N THR A 90 11.12 -10.60 -10.57
CA THR A 90 11.62 -11.34 -9.39
C THR A 90 11.77 -12.83 -9.65
N GLY A 91 11.71 -13.24 -10.92
CA GLY A 91 12.06 -14.60 -11.36
C GLY A 91 10.85 -15.47 -11.71
N GLY A 92 9.66 -14.88 -11.91
CA GLY A 92 8.48 -15.63 -12.34
C GLY A 92 8.58 -16.14 -13.77
N THR A 93 9.29 -15.42 -14.65
CA THR A 93 9.50 -15.79 -16.05
C THR A 93 10.96 -15.67 -16.52
N LEU A 94 11.82 -15.03 -15.72
CA LEU A 94 13.21 -14.77 -16.06
C LEU A 94 14.11 -15.77 -15.31
N ASP A 95 15.00 -16.45 -16.02
CA ASP A 95 15.98 -17.37 -15.41
C ASP A 95 16.99 -16.64 -14.51
N ILE A 96 17.30 -15.39 -14.85
CA ILE A 96 18.19 -14.51 -14.09
C ILE A 96 17.41 -13.23 -13.77
N PRO A 97 16.68 -13.20 -12.64
CA PRO A 97 15.91 -12.02 -12.28
C PRO A 97 16.81 -10.83 -11.95
N PRO A 98 16.44 -9.61 -12.35
CA PRO A 98 17.17 -8.41 -11.93
C PRO A 98 16.93 -8.04 -10.46
N VAL A 99 15.80 -8.46 -9.87
CA VAL A 99 15.43 -8.11 -8.48
C VAL A 99 15.55 -9.34 -7.58
N TRP A 100 16.28 -9.18 -6.49
CA TRP A 100 16.59 -10.25 -5.53
C TRP A 100 16.14 -9.84 -4.13
N TYR A 101 15.47 -10.75 -3.42
CA TYR A 101 15.04 -10.53 -2.03
C TYR A 101 15.93 -11.29 -1.05
N ASN A 102 16.26 -10.62 0.06
CA ASN A 102 16.89 -11.26 1.19
C ASN A 102 15.84 -11.90 2.12
N ASN A 103 15.76 -13.23 2.09
CA ASN A 103 14.84 -14.02 2.90
C ASN A 103 15.06 -13.87 4.42
N ASN A 104 16.24 -13.42 4.86
CA ASN A 104 16.51 -13.23 6.29
C ASN A 104 15.73 -12.05 6.88
N GLU A 105 15.40 -11.06 6.04
CA GLU A 105 14.74 -9.81 6.45
C GLU A 105 13.23 -9.82 6.17
N THR A 106 12.70 -10.90 5.59
CA THR A 106 11.28 -11.04 5.24
C THR A 106 10.66 -12.23 5.99
N LEU A 107 9.33 -12.28 6.06
CA LEU A 107 8.55 -13.34 6.67
C LEU A 107 8.64 -14.68 5.91
N ASN A 108 9.31 -14.71 4.75
CA ASN A 108 9.39 -15.85 3.84
C ASN A 108 8.02 -16.31 3.30
N ILE A 109 7.01 -15.45 3.39
CA ILE A 109 5.70 -15.67 2.77
C ILE A 109 5.70 -14.93 1.44
N ARG A 110 5.36 -15.64 0.35
CA ARG A 110 5.39 -15.10 -1.00
C ARG A 110 4.06 -15.32 -1.73
N ILE A 111 3.68 -14.36 -2.54
CA ILE A 111 2.63 -14.47 -3.55
C ILE A 111 3.34 -14.54 -4.90
N TRP A 112 3.24 -15.69 -5.57
CA TRP A 112 4.10 -16.03 -6.70
C TRP A 112 5.58 -15.91 -6.30
N THR A 113 6.35 -15.00 -6.90
CA THR A 113 7.77 -14.76 -6.55
C THR A 113 7.96 -13.57 -5.60
N ILE A 114 6.91 -12.81 -5.31
CA ILE A 114 6.94 -11.54 -4.58
C ILE A 114 6.70 -11.76 -3.08
N PRO A 115 7.52 -11.19 -2.17
CA PRO A 115 7.25 -11.23 -0.73
C PRO A 115 5.95 -10.50 -0.38
N VAL A 116 5.27 -10.98 0.65
CA VAL A 116 4.03 -10.34 1.12
C VAL A 116 4.26 -8.90 1.58
N GLU A 117 5.42 -8.59 2.16
CA GLU A 117 5.82 -7.24 2.58
C GLU A 117 5.79 -6.23 1.44
N ASP A 118 6.12 -6.64 0.22
CA ASP A 118 6.17 -5.73 -0.93
C ASP A 118 4.80 -5.18 -1.29
N PHE A 119 3.73 -5.95 -1.03
CA PHE A 119 2.37 -5.45 -1.16
C PHE A 119 2.15 -4.30 -0.18
N PHE A 120 2.48 -4.49 1.10
CA PHE A 120 2.34 -3.45 2.11
C PHE A 120 3.25 -2.25 1.87
N TYR A 121 4.48 -2.47 1.41
CA TYR A 121 5.38 -1.41 1.01
C TYR A 121 4.83 -0.60 -0.17
N SER A 122 4.28 -1.28 -1.19
CA SER A 122 3.64 -0.61 -2.32
C SER A 122 2.42 0.22 -1.89
N MET A 123 1.65 -0.29 -0.93
CA MET A 123 0.53 0.42 -0.32
C MET A 123 1.00 1.68 0.38
N LEU A 124 2.04 1.58 1.23
CA LEU A 124 2.66 2.71 1.91
C LEU A 124 3.14 3.78 0.93
N LEU A 125 3.81 3.36 -0.15
CA LEU A 125 4.33 4.26 -1.16
C LEU A 125 3.22 5.00 -1.92
N ILE A 126 2.19 4.29 -2.38
CA ILE A 126 1.08 4.92 -3.12
C ILE A 126 0.26 5.81 -2.19
N LEU A 127 -0.03 5.35 -0.98
CA LEU A 127 -0.82 6.07 0.01
C LEU A 127 -0.16 7.36 0.46
N SER A 128 1.14 7.33 0.75
CA SER A 128 1.89 8.52 1.15
C SER A 128 1.88 9.59 0.04
N ASN A 129 2.06 9.19 -1.21
CA ASN A 129 1.99 10.11 -2.35
C ASN A 129 0.59 10.73 -2.52
N ILE A 130 -0.47 9.93 -2.43
CA ILE A 130 -1.85 10.43 -2.53
C ILE A 130 -2.18 11.35 -1.35
N TRP A 131 -1.76 11.00 -0.14
CA TRP A 131 -1.99 11.82 1.05
C TRP A 131 -1.31 13.19 0.92
N VAL A 132 -0.05 13.23 0.50
CA VAL A 132 0.68 14.50 0.26
C VAL A 132 0.00 15.32 -0.84
N PHE A 133 -0.42 14.68 -1.92
CA PHE A 133 -1.13 15.32 -3.02
C PHE A 133 -2.45 15.97 -2.54
N GLU A 134 -3.27 15.24 -1.79
CA GLU A 134 -4.53 15.75 -1.24
C GLU A 134 -4.32 16.88 -0.23
N VAL A 135 -3.27 16.83 0.59
CA VAL A 135 -2.91 17.92 1.51
C VAL A 135 -2.57 19.21 0.75
N PHE A 136 -1.80 19.11 -0.35
CA PHE A 136 -1.49 20.30 -1.16
C PHE A 136 -2.70 20.80 -1.94
N LYS A 137 -3.54 19.91 -2.45
CA LYS A 137 -4.78 20.25 -3.15
C LYS A 137 -5.77 20.97 -2.24
N SER A 138 -5.93 20.53 -0.99
CA SER A 138 -6.85 21.19 -0.04
C SER A 138 -6.41 22.61 0.33
N ARG A 139 -5.09 22.88 0.39
CA ARG A 139 -4.55 24.23 0.67
C ARG A 139 -4.76 25.23 -0.46
N LYS A 140 -4.96 24.76 -1.69
CA LYS A 140 -5.17 25.63 -2.87
C LYS A 140 -6.65 26.03 -3.05
N ASN A 141 -7.56 25.25 -2.48
CA ASN A 141 -9.00 25.51 -2.53
C ASN A 141 -9.51 26.35 -1.33
N THR A 142 -8.62 26.73 -0.42
CA THR A 142 -8.83 27.70 0.67
C THR A 142 -8.17 29.01 0.31
#